data_AF-A0AA51DZD9-F1
#
_entry.id   AF-A0AA51DZD9-F1
#
_cell.length_a   1.000
_cell.length_b   1.000
_cell.length_c   1.000
_cell.angle_alpha   90.00
_cell.angle_beta   90.00
_cell.angle_gamma   90.00
#
_symmetry.space_group_name_H-M   'P 1'
#
loop_
_entity.id
_entity.type
_entity.pdbx_description
1 polymer ?
#
loop_
_entity_poly.entity_id
_entity_poly.type
_entity_poly.pdbx_seq_one_letter_code
_entity_poly.pdbx_strand_id
1 'polypeptide(L)'
;MLNRESILKRCLAYIAHENLSKMEYIYQYDKVDIAKQFIKDTMELDPHTQSFEDIRKNVCYIVSHMRIEFPDDDTEFYNTVFNRLLFLEGLPRKEYEILNNKVQGLYQKIDNLKAQIRAKETQIKTSENENERLFDALERKINMLRSKCQSFKNELQQKETLAVEIFPKLDYEGRKCRHYKQLLDAELVEIQSIDLRKKALSICSSITSEDNNYKYYISSLEDSEAVFLPDCDYSISVKFAKEMNKFIERFDKFTFDEEAFKEASLAYPYHSNIIESLRNNSVVEYRDFLARYIQEKSICDYIIENVNNNHVINKRLDVLKGALENYNSKQYLSFVNIAAIQIEGMFYDYCFEMDIQPKKLNSFTINTKLDRLHDKQAFNAYEYFAFDFPLIRNKVAHGLLTNGEAIIEIEKIAHETLLDLQYLVYVFQTNKKFPYSSPLEFIEAYKNSNINGYAFHAKLNNTDPKDECLYSHIKRYRYNITPHDPLNNLQWILNPMYDDVYQFYEISKEHEETRNRLLSCDFIQFIGDKINKYLPPRGLSSHDEEIVDELETWVQLLQPIICYCRDNNISKEVIKKVISLKELTENNITCYKQSIY
;
A
#
# COMPACT_ATOMS: atom_id res chain seq x y z
N MET A 1 -47.78 22.97 16.99
CA MET A 1 -47.52 21.87 16.04
C MET A 1 -46.39 22.30 15.14
N LEU A 2 -45.27 21.58 15.15
CA LEU A 2 -44.18 21.80 14.20
C LEU A 2 -44.63 21.55 12.76
N ASN A 3 -44.10 22.33 11.83
CA ASN A 3 -44.31 22.14 10.40
C ASN A 3 -43.72 20.77 9.97
N ARG A 4 -44.44 20.02 9.14
CA ARG A 4 -44.05 18.72 8.56
C ARG A 4 -42.62 18.71 8.02
N GLU A 5 -42.20 19.77 7.34
CA GLU A 5 -40.84 19.90 6.80
C GLU A 5 -39.76 19.87 7.90
N SER A 6 -40.05 20.46 9.07
CA SER A 6 -39.14 20.47 10.22
C SER A 6 -39.02 19.09 10.87
N ILE A 7 -40.11 18.31 10.90
CA ILE A 7 -40.10 16.93 11.42
C ILE A 7 -39.27 16.04 10.50
N LEU A 8 -39.42 16.17 9.18
CA LEU A 8 -38.62 15.41 8.22
C LEU A 8 -37.13 15.75 8.31
N LYS A 9 -36.76 17.02 8.49
CA LYS A 9 -35.36 17.40 8.75
C LYS A 9 -34.81 16.77 10.03
N ARG A 10 -35.61 16.67 11.10
CA ARG A 10 -35.23 15.95 12.33
C ARG A 10 -35.06 14.45 12.08
N CYS A 11 -35.98 13.80 11.37
CA CYS A 11 -35.83 12.39 11.00
C CYS A 11 -34.56 12.16 10.19
N LEU A 12 -34.28 12.98 9.17
CA LEU A 12 -33.06 12.87 8.35
C LEU A 12 -31.79 13.08 9.17
N ALA A 13 -31.76 14.09 10.05
CA ALA A 13 -30.63 14.31 10.96
C ALA A 13 -30.46 13.14 11.93
N TYR A 14 -31.56 12.56 12.41
CA TYR A 14 -31.54 11.43 13.34
C TYR A 14 -30.96 10.18 12.68
N ILE A 15 -31.39 9.84 11.47
CA ILE A 15 -30.94 8.64 10.74
C ILE A 15 -29.55 8.77 10.12
N ALA A 16 -28.89 9.93 10.26
CA ALA A 16 -27.48 10.03 9.91
C ALA A 16 -26.67 9.04 10.76
N HIS A 17 -25.86 8.19 10.11
CA HIS A 17 -25.09 7.13 10.77
C HIS A 17 -24.28 7.62 11.98
N GLU A 18 -23.75 8.85 11.92
CA GLU A 18 -22.99 9.46 13.01
C GLU A 18 -23.80 9.80 14.26
N ASN A 19 -25.11 10.03 14.11
CA ASN A 19 -26.00 10.34 15.21
C ASN A 19 -26.59 9.06 15.79
N LEU A 20 -27.03 8.12 14.94
CA LEU A 20 -27.46 6.78 15.35
C LEU A 20 -26.38 6.05 16.16
N SER A 21 -25.11 6.13 15.77
CA SER A 21 -24.04 5.38 16.45
C SER A 21 -23.79 5.84 17.90
N LYS A 22 -24.19 7.07 18.24
CA LYS A 22 -24.02 7.65 19.58
C LYS A 22 -25.17 7.29 20.54
N MET A 23 -26.29 6.80 20.01
CA MET A 23 -27.51 6.54 20.78
C MET A 23 -27.44 5.16 21.45
N GLU A 24 -27.35 5.13 22.78
CA GLU A 24 -27.16 3.86 23.52
C GLU A 24 -28.34 2.89 23.39
N TYR A 25 -29.58 3.40 23.40
CA TYR A 25 -30.76 2.54 23.38
C TYR A 25 -30.87 1.71 22.09
N ILE A 26 -30.26 2.16 20.98
CA ILE A 26 -30.20 1.42 19.71
C ILE A 26 -29.47 0.08 19.86
N TYR A 27 -28.55 -0.01 20.84
CA TYR A 27 -27.78 -1.23 21.14
C TYR A 27 -28.33 -1.99 22.35
N GLN A 28 -29.45 -1.56 22.94
CA GLN A 28 -30.02 -2.18 24.14
C GLN A 28 -31.43 -2.73 23.88
N TYR A 29 -32.22 -2.01 23.10
CA TYR A 29 -33.64 -2.24 22.90
C TYR A 29 -33.92 -3.16 21.71
N ASP A 30 -35.14 -3.71 21.66
CA ASP A 30 -35.62 -4.46 20.51
C ASP A 30 -36.11 -3.53 19.38
N LYS A 31 -36.54 -4.09 18.24
CA LYS A 31 -36.99 -3.31 17.09
C LYS A 31 -38.15 -2.37 17.43
N VAL A 32 -39.09 -2.82 18.24
CA VAL A 32 -40.31 -2.09 18.57
C VAL A 32 -39.97 -0.91 19.47
N ASP A 33 -39.17 -1.14 20.49
CA ASP A 33 -38.78 -0.09 21.44
C ASP A 33 -37.85 0.96 20.80
N ILE A 34 -36.95 0.55 19.88
CA ILE A 34 -36.16 1.49 19.07
C ILE A 34 -37.09 2.37 18.20
N ALA A 35 -38.07 1.77 17.53
CA ALA A 35 -39.02 2.51 16.69
C ALA A 35 -39.89 3.47 17.51
N LYS A 36 -40.34 3.07 18.70
CA LYS A 36 -41.09 3.92 19.63
C LYS A 36 -40.24 5.12 20.08
N GLN A 37 -38.98 4.88 20.44
CA GLN A 37 -38.07 5.95 20.84
C GLN A 37 -37.76 6.91 19.68
N PHE A 38 -37.56 6.39 18.46
CA PHE A 38 -37.41 7.22 17.25
C PHE A 38 -38.60 8.15 17.01
N ILE A 39 -39.82 7.62 17.12
CA ILE A 39 -41.04 8.43 16.96
C ILE A 39 -41.09 9.53 18.03
N LYS A 40 -40.74 9.20 19.28
CA LYS A 40 -40.66 10.17 20.38
C LYS A 40 -39.64 11.27 20.14
N ASP A 41 -38.44 10.90 19.71
CA ASP A 41 -37.33 11.83 19.54
C ASP A 41 -37.47 12.72 18.30
N THR A 42 -38.19 12.26 17.27
CA THR A 42 -38.24 12.96 15.97
C THR A 42 -39.59 13.57 15.64
N MET A 43 -40.69 12.97 16.10
CA MET A 43 -42.06 13.33 15.69
C MET A 43 -42.89 13.97 16.81
N GLU A 44 -42.35 14.12 18.02
CA GLU A 44 -43.04 14.69 19.20
C GLU A 44 -44.33 13.94 19.60
N LEU A 45 -44.36 12.65 19.26
CA LEU A 45 -45.41 11.73 19.62
C LEU A 45 -44.84 10.80 20.70
N ASP A 46 -45.54 10.55 21.80
CA ASP A 46 -45.06 9.67 22.86
C ASP A 46 -45.86 8.36 22.88
N PRO A 47 -45.30 7.27 22.32
CA PRO A 47 -45.96 5.96 22.26
C PRO A 47 -46.25 5.34 23.63
N HIS A 48 -45.69 5.86 24.72
CA HIS A 48 -45.94 5.37 26.07
C HIS A 48 -47.16 6.03 26.74
N THR A 49 -47.66 7.13 26.18
CA THR A 49 -48.75 7.91 26.80
C THR A 49 -49.94 8.13 25.86
N GLN A 50 -49.75 8.01 24.54
CA GLN A 50 -50.79 8.20 23.53
C GLN A 50 -51.34 6.85 23.03
N SER A 51 -52.56 6.85 22.48
CA SER A 51 -53.15 5.65 21.89
C SER A 51 -52.43 5.26 20.60
N PHE A 52 -52.30 3.95 20.33
CA PHE A 52 -51.69 3.45 19.10
C PHE A 52 -52.35 4.03 17.84
N GLU A 53 -53.67 4.16 17.84
CA GLU A 53 -54.45 4.66 16.72
C GLU A 53 -54.11 6.13 16.40
N ASP A 54 -53.87 6.94 17.43
CA ASP A 54 -53.41 8.32 17.28
C ASP A 54 -51.95 8.39 16.78
N ILE A 55 -51.06 7.55 17.33
CA ILE A 55 -49.66 7.47 16.88
C ILE A 55 -49.61 7.10 15.39
N ARG A 56 -50.25 6.00 15.01
CA ARG A 56 -50.28 5.48 13.65
C ARG A 56 -50.83 6.51 12.67
N LYS A 57 -51.98 7.14 12.99
CA LYS A 57 -52.59 8.16 12.14
C LYS A 57 -51.64 9.34 11.91
N ASN A 58 -50.97 9.82 12.96
CA ASN A 58 -50.07 10.97 12.85
C ASN A 58 -48.77 10.63 12.10
N VAL A 59 -48.17 9.45 12.35
CA VAL A 59 -47.00 8.98 11.60
C VAL A 59 -47.34 8.85 10.11
N CYS A 60 -48.44 8.17 9.75
CA CYS A 60 -48.91 8.04 8.37
C CYS A 60 -49.10 9.40 7.69
N TYR A 61 -49.64 10.40 8.41
CA TYR A 61 -49.80 11.76 7.90
C TYR A 61 -48.44 12.42 7.61
N ILE A 62 -47.50 12.36 8.56
CA ILE A 62 -46.16 12.95 8.46
C ILE A 62 -45.40 12.37 7.26
N VAL A 63 -45.38 11.04 7.13
CA VAL A 63 -44.61 10.35 6.09
C VAL A 63 -45.39 10.03 4.81
N SER A 64 -46.63 10.49 4.65
CA SER A 64 -47.51 10.17 3.50
C SER A 64 -46.88 10.31 2.10
N HIS A 65 -45.94 11.24 1.90
CA HIS A 65 -45.17 11.41 0.66
C HIS A 65 -44.22 10.26 0.30
N MET A 66 -43.80 9.44 1.28
CA MET A 66 -42.89 8.31 1.10
C MET A 66 -43.60 7.05 0.56
N ARG A 67 -44.94 7.06 0.45
CA ARG A 67 -45.76 5.96 -0.07
C ARG A 67 -45.49 4.60 0.62
N ILE A 68 -45.21 4.64 1.92
CA ILE A 68 -45.04 3.44 2.75
C ILE A 68 -46.43 3.00 3.23
N GLU A 69 -46.75 1.73 3.04
CA GLU A 69 -47.95 1.11 3.62
C GLU A 69 -47.67 0.65 5.05
N PHE A 70 -48.45 1.15 6.01
CA PHE A 70 -48.30 0.83 7.43
C PHE A 70 -49.42 -0.14 7.88
N PRO A 71 -49.06 -1.30 8.46
CA PRO A 71 -50.01 -2.27 9.00
C PRO A 71 -50.94 -1.68 10.08
N ASP A 72 -52.08 -2.33 10.28
CA ASP A 72 -53.02 -2.04 11.39
C ASP A 72 -52.59 -2.72 12.70
N ASP A 73 -51.69 -3.70 12.67
CA ASP A 73 -51.13 -4.33 13.86
C ASP A 73 -50.05 -3.46 14.50
N ASP A 74 -50.08 -3.32 15.83
CA ASP A 74 -49.17 -2.48 16.61
C ASP A 74 -47.70 -2.88 16.43
N THR A 75 -47.43 -4.19 16.48
CA THR A 75 -46.06 -4.71 16.39
C THR A 75 -45.53 -4.61 14.96
N GLU A 76 -46.35 -4.97 13.97
CA GLU A 76 -45.97 -4.85 12.55
C GLU A 76 -45.81 -3.39 12.11
N PHE A 77 -46.59 -2.46 12.68
CA PHE A 77 -46.43 -1.02 12.48
C PHE A 77 -45.03 -0.55 12.90
N TYR A 78 -44.61 -0.83 14.14
CA TYR A 78 -43.29 -0.40 14.62
C TYR A 78 -42.14 -1.12 13.91
N ASN A 79 -42.31 -2.39 13.52
CA ASN A 79 -41.34 -3.07 12.67
C ASN A 79 -41.22 -2.41 11.28
N THR A 80 -42.33 -1.91 10.72
CA THR A 80 -42.33 -1.16 9.47
C THR A 80 -41.60 0.17 9.63
N VAL A 81 -41.80 0.87 10.75
CA VAL A 81 -41.02 2.08 11.08
C VAL A 81 -39.52 1.79 11.17
N PHE A 82 -39.14 0.71 11.86
CA PHE A 82 -37.75 0.27 11.98
C PHE A 82 -37.11 -0.03 10.61
N ASN A 83 -37.78 -0.80 9.77
CA ASN A 83 -37.22 -1.20 8.48
C ASN A 83 -37.26 -0.08 7.43
N ARG A 84 -38.32 0.74 7.41
CA ARG A 84 -38.61 1.67 6.30
C ARG A 84 -38.36 3.14 6.60
N LEU A 85 -38.34 3.54 7.88
CA LEU A 85 -38.04 4.92 8.27
C LEU A 85 -36.64 5.05 8.90
N LEU A 86 -36.20 4.04 9.66
CA LEU A 86 -34.84 3.97 10.19
C LEU A 86 -33.86 3.26 9.24
N PHE A 87 -34.35 2.59 8.18
CA PHE A 87 -33.56 1.85 7.20
C PHE A 87 -32.67 0.74 7.79
N LEU A 88 -33.14 0.08 8.85
CA LEU A 88 -32.43 -1.01 9.51
C LEU A 88 -33.15 -2.34 9.29
N GLU A 89 -32.45 -3.36 8.76
CA GLU A 89 -32.98 -4.71 8.59
C GLU A 89 -32.60 -5.64 9.75
N GLY A 90 -31.37 -5.48 10.26
CA GLY A 90 -30.81 -6.19 11.40
C GLY A 90 -30.98 -5.46 12.73
N LEU A 91 -30.77 -6.16 13.84
CA LEU A 91 -30.75 -5.59 15.19
C LEU A 91 -29.32 -5.13 15.52
N PRO A 92 -29.05 -3.82 15.69
CA PRO A 92 -27.70 -3.30 15.91
C PRO A 92 -27.00 -3.93 17.10
N ARG A 93 -27.73 -4.25 18.17
CA ARG A 93 -27.21 -4.99 19.33
C ARG A 93 -26.60 -6.35 18.95
N LYS A 94 -27.30 -7.16 18.14
CA LYS A 94 -26.83 -8.50 17.76
C LYS A 94 -25.55 -8.41 16.93
N GLU A 95 -25.52 -7.49 15.99
CA GLU A 95 -24.36 -7.28 15.11
C GLU A 95 -23.17 -6.72 15.89
N TYR A 96 -23.41 -5.82 16.84
CA TYR A 96 -22.41 -5.33 17.78
C TYR A 96 -21.85 -6.46 18.65
N GLU A 97 -22.69 -7.35 19.20
CA GLU A 97 -22.25 -8.49 20.02
C GLU A 97 -21.34 -9.44 19.22
N ILE A 98 -21.68 -9.73 17.95
CA ILE A 98 -20.84 -10.53 17.04
C ILE A 98 -19.47 -9.87 16.83
N LEU A 99 -19.46 -8.59 16.45
CA LEU A 99 -18.23 -7.84 16.22
C LEU A 99 -17.38 -7.75 17.50
N ASN A 100 -17.99 -7.48 18.64
CA ASN A 100 -17.30 -7.39 19.91
C ASN A 100 -16.65 -8.72 20.31
N ASN A 101 -17.37 -9.84 20.18
CA ASN A 101 -16.80 -11.17 20.44
C ASN A 101 -15.60 -11.46 19.54
N LYS A 102 -15.67 -11.03 18.28
CA LYS A 102 -14.58 -11.18 17.31
C LYS A 102 -13.35 -10.35 17.70
N VAL A 103 -13.56 -9.09 18.09
CA VAL A 103 -12.48 -8.22 18.63
C VAL A 103 -11.85 -8.84 19.88
N GLN A 104 -12.63 -9.37 20.82
CA GLN A 104 -12.08 -10.03 22.00
C GLN A 104 -11.24 -11.26 21.63
N GLY A 105 -11.68 -12.04 20.64
CA GLY A 105 -10.90 -13.16 20.10
C GLY A 105 -9.56 -12.70 19.50
N LEU A 106 -9.55 -11.58 18.78
CA LEU A 106 -8.33 -11.00 18.22
C LEU A 106 -7.37 -10.50 19.31
N TYR A 107 -7.87 -9.88 20.38
CA TYR A 107 -7.02 -9.50 21.51
C TYR A 107 -6.33 -10.71 22.15
N GLN A 108 -7.07 -11.81 22.35
CA GLN A 108 -6.49 -13.03 22.89
C GLN A 108 -5.43 -13.63 21.95
N LYS A 109 -5.65 -13.59 20.64
CA LYS A 109 -4.66 -14.02 19.64
C LYS A 109 -3.40 -13.17 19.71
N ILE A 110 -3.54 -11.84 19.74
CA ILE A 110 -2.40 -10.90 19.85
C ILE A 110 -1.59 -11.19 21.11
N ASP A 111 -2.25 -11.39 22.26
CA ASP A 111 -1.56 -11.70 23.51
C ASP A 111 -0.81 -13.04 23.45
N ASN A 112 -1.41 -14.06 22.84
CA ASN A 112 -0.77 -15.35 22.63
C ASN A 112 0.47 -15.23 21.73
N LEU A 113 0.37 -14.49 20.62
CA LEU A 113 1.49 -14.25 19.69
C LEU A 113 2.62 -13.45 20.38
N LYS A 114 2.27 -12.41 21.14
CA LYS A 114 3.24 -11.66 21.96
C LYS A 114 3.93 -12.56 22.99
N ALA A 115 3.24 -13.53 23.58
CA ALA A 115 3.84 -14.50 24.50
C ALA A 115 4.82 -15.44 23.79
N GLN A 116 4.47 -15.93 22.58
CA GLN A 116 5.38 -16.74 21.75
C GLN A 116 6.66 -15.99 21.39
N ILE A 117 6.53 -14.72 20.96
CA ILE A 117 7.68 -13.85 20.64
C ILE A 117 8.57 -13.66 21.88
N ARG A 118 7.99 -13.40 23.06
CA ARG A 118 8.76 -13.27 24.32
C ARG A 118 9.51 -14.55 24.70
N ALA A 119 8.91 -15.71 24.45
CA ALA A 119 9.57 -16.99 24.66
C ALA A 119 10.79 -17.14 23.74
N LYS A 120 10.64 -16.80 22.45
CA LYS A 120 11.75 -16.78 21.48
C LYS A 120 12.84 -15.77 21.86
N GLU A 121 12.50 -14.56 22.29
CA GLU A 121 13.47 -13.57 22.81
C GLU A 121 14.28 -14.13 23.99
N THR A 122 13.65 -14.91 24.87
CA THR A 122 14.32 -15.53 26.02
C THR A 122 15.27 -16.64 25.58
N GLN A 123 14.88 -17.43 24.59
CA GLN A 123 15.76 -18.44 23.98
C GLN A 123 16.98 -17.79 23.32
N ILE A 124 16.79 -16.74 22.52
CA ILE A 124 17.87 -16.00 21.86
C ILE A 124 18.88 -15.47 22.89
N LYS A 125 18.39 -14.80 23.95
CA LYS A 125 19.25 -14.29 25.04
C LYS A 125 20.01 -15.42 25.75
N THR A 126 19.39 -16.58 25.92
CA THR A 126 20.04 -17.73 26.55
C THR A 126 21.19 -18.23 25.65
N SER A 127 20.93 -18.43 24.36
CA SER A 127 21.95 -18.80 23.38
C SER A 127 23.05 -17.76 23.24
N GLU A 128 22.75 -16.46 23.30
CA GLU A 128 23.73 -15.39 23.26
C GLU A 128 24.70 -15.49 24.45
N ASN A 129 24.18 -15.60 25.68
CA ASN A 129 25.00 -15.77 26.89
C ASN A 129 25.86 -17.05 26.85
N GLU A 130 25.33 -18.15 26.31
CA GLU A 130 26.08 -19.40 26.16
C GLU A 130 27.24 -19.25 25.17
N ASN A 131 26.99 -18.60 24.03
CA ASN A 131 28.00 -18.36 23.00
C ASN A 131 29.05 -17.33 23.44
N GLU A 132 28.68 -16.31 24.21
CA GLU A 132 29.64 -15.37 24.83
C GLU A 132 30.59 -16.10 25.78
N ARG A 133 30.07 -16.96 26.66
CA ARG A 133 30.91 -17.77 27.56
C ARG A 133 31.87 -18.68 26.79
N LEU A 134 31.40 -19.27 25.69
CA LEU A 134 32.24 -20.09 24.81
C LEU A 134 33.31 -19.25 24.13
N PHE A 135 32.96 -18.07 23.63
CA PHE A 135 33.89 -17.12 23.01
C PHE A 135 35.03 -16.74 23.97
N ASP A 136 34.70 -16.37 25.21
CA ASP A 136 35.68 -16.04 26.26
C ASP A 136 36.54 -17.25 26.67
N ALA A 137 35.96 -18.45 26.69
CA ALA A 137 36.69 -19.68 26.96
C ALA A 137 37.69 -20.00 25.83
N LEU A 138 37.28 -19.84 24.56
CA LEU A 138 38.13 -19.99 23.40
C LEU A 138 39.27 -18.97 23.42
N GLU A 139 38.99 -17.71 23.76
CA GLU A 139 40.02 -16.67 23.87
C GLU A 139 41.08 -17.00 24.92
N ARG A 140 40.66 -17.44 26.11
CA ARG A 140 41.59 -17.92 27.15
C ARG A 140 42.40 -19.11 26.68
N LYS A 141 41.77 -20.07 25.99
CA LYS A 141 42.45 -21.26 25.46
C LYS A 141 43.47 -20.89 24.38
N ILE A 142 43.12 -20.00 23.44
CA ILE A 142 44.02 -19.49 22.41
C ILE A 142 45.23 -18.82 23.06
N ASN A 143 45.03 -17.97 24.06
CA ASN A 143 46.13 -17.29 24.77
C ASN A 143 47.05 -18.30 25.49
N MET A 144 46.49 -19.35 26.10
CA MET A 144 47.27 -20.43 26.71
C MET A 144 48.05 -21.26 25.67
N LEU A 145 47.43 -21.63 24.55
CA LEU A 145 48.11 -22.39 23.49
C LEU A 145 49.22 -21.55 22.84
N ARG A 146 48.96 -20.26 22.63
CA ARG A 146 49.92 -19.28 22.12
C ARG A 146 51.13 -19.16 23.04
N SER A 147 50.95 -19.06 24.36
CA SER A 147 52.08 -18.99 25.30
C SER A 147 52.90 -20.29 25.34
N LYS A 148 52.28 -21.43 25.03
CA LYS A 148 52.94 -22.74 24.89
C LYS A 148 53.50 -23.00 23.49
N CYS A 149 53.41 -22.05 22.55
CA CYS A 149 53.77 -22.23 21.14
C CYS A 149 53.09 -23.45 20.47
N GLN A 150 51.87 -23.79 20.89
CA GLN A 150 51.06 -24.87 20.33
C GLN A 150 50.11 -24.34 19.25
N SER A 151 49.69 -25.21 18.32
CA SER A 151 48.68 -24.85 17.33
C SER A 151 47.34 -24.54 18.01
N PHE A 152 46.69 -23.45 17.58
CA PHE A 152 45.37 -23.01 18.03
C PHE A 152 44.42 -22.74 16.84
N LYS A 153 44.71 -23.35 15.68
CA LYS A 153 43.97 -23.10 14.43
C LYS A 153 42.48 -23.43 14.58
N ASN A 154 42.15 -24.53 15.24
CA ASN A 154 40.77 -24.97 15.41
C ASN A 154 39.99 -24.03 16.34
N GLU A 155 40.60 -23.60 17.44
CA GLU A 155 40.01 -22.64 18.36
C GLU A 155 39.76 -21.29 17.68
N LEU A 156 40.70 -20.85 16.84
CA LEU A 156 40.56 -19.61 16.07
C LEU A 156 39.40 -19.71 15.06
N GLN A 157 39.29 -20.84 14.34
CA GLN A 157 38.19 -21.08 13.40
C GLN A 157 36.84 -21.10 14.11
N GLN A 158 36.73 -21.77 15.26
CA GLN A 158 35.50 -21.76 16.06
C GLN A 158 35.16 -20.35 16.57
N LYS A 159 36.16 -19.59 17.02
CA LYS A 159 35.97 -18.20 17.46
C LYS A 159 35.49 -17.30 16.31
N GLU A 160 36.00 -17.51 15.10
CA GLU A 160 35.59 -16.81 13.88
C GLU A 160 34.14 -17.17 13.49
N THR A 161 33.76 -18.44 13.52
CA THR A 161 32.35 -18.87 13.30
C THR A 161 31.39 -18.19 14.28
N LEU A 162 31.75 -18.11 15.57
CA LEU A 162 30.94 -17.40 16.56
C LEU A 162 30.79 -15.92 16.20
N ALA A 163 31.91 -15.26 15.88
CA ALA A 163 31.95 -13.82 15.58
C ALA A 163 31.19 -13.43 14.30
N VAL A 164 31.30 -14.24 13.25
CA VAL A 164 30.85 -13.86 11.90
C VAL A 164 29.52 -14.50 11.51
N GLU A 165 29.15 -15.64 12.10
CA GLU A 165 27.89 -16.32 11.79
C GLU A 165 26.91 -16.30 12.97
N ILE A 166 27.32 -16.78 14.15
CA ILE A 166 26.39 -17.02 15.26
C ILE A 166 25.90 -15.72 15.90
N PHE A 167 26.80 -14.82 16.31
CA PHE A 167 26.37 -13.55 16.92
C PHE A 167 25.55 -12.69 15.96
N PRO A 168 25.93 -12.50 14.67
CA PRO A 168 25.07 -11.80 13.73
C PRO A 168 23.71 -12.47 13.57
N LYS A 169 23.63 -13.80 13.46
CA LYS A 169 22.35 -14.51 13.37
C LYS A 169 21.46 -14.23 14.59
N LEU A 170 22.00 -14.30 15.80
CA LEU A 170 21.25 -13.99 17.02
C LEU A 170 20.78 -12.53 17.07
N ASP A 171 21.60 -11.58 16.60
CA ASP A 171 21.19 -10.17 16.50
C ASP A 171 20.04 -9.98 15.49
N TYR A 172 20.11 -10.60 14.31
CA TYR A 172 19.04 -10.55 13.31
C TYR A 172 17.75 -11.19 13.82
N GLU A 173 17.82 -12.35 14.47
CA GLU A 173 16.65 -13.00 15.12
C GLU A 173 16.05 -12.10 16.21
N GLY A 174 16.89 -11.45 17.02
CA GLY A 174 16.45 -10.49 18.03
C GLY A 174 15.77 -9.26 17.43
N ARG A 175 16.28 -8.75 16.30
CA ARG A 175 15.64 -7.68 15.54
C ARG A 175 14.32 -8.12 14.92
N LYS A 176 14.24 -9.33 14.39
CA LYS A 176 13.01 -9.94 13.86
C LYS A 176 11.94 -9.98 14.96
N CYS A 177 12.25 -10.49 16.15
CA CYS A 177 11.34 -10.46 17.30
C CYS A 177 10.81 -9.04 17.64
N ARG A 178 11.68 -8.03 17.63
CA ARG A 178 11.27 -6.63 17.88
C ARG A 178 10.30 -6.12 16.80
N HIS A 179 10.59 -6.39 15.53
CA HIS A 179 9.76 -6.00 14.39
C HIS A 179 8.34 -6.60 14.49
N TYR A 180 8.22 -7.90 14.70
CA TYR A 180 6.89 -8.55 14.82
C TYR A 180 6.10 -8.10 16.04
N LYS A 181 6.79 -7.74 17.13
CA LYS A 181 6.13 -7.14 18.28
C LYS A 181 5.55 -5.75 17.95
N GLN A 182 6.28 -4.94 17.18
CA GLN A 182 5.80 -3.65 16.68
C GLN A 182 4.62 -3.82 15.71
N LEU A 183 4.66 -4.83 14.82
CA LEU A 183 3.51 -5.16 13.96
C LEU A 183 2.27 -5.50 14.79
N LEU A 184 2.40 -6.35 15.81
CA LEU A 184 1.30 -6.69 16.71
C LEU A 184 0.81 -5.50 17.56
N ASP A 185 1.70 -4.57 17.91
CA ASP A 185 1.32 -3.33 18.61
C ASP A 185 0.55 -2.38 17.68
N ALA A 186 0.97 -2.24 16.41
CA ALA A 186 0.26 -1.47 15.40
C ALA A 186 -1.12 -2.06 15.10
N GLU A 187 -1.21 -3.37 14.88
CA GLU A 187 -2.46 -4.11 14.65
C GLU A 187 -3.44 -3.92 15.84
N LEU A 188 -2.92 -3.95 17.06
CA LEU A 188 -3.73 -3.71 18.26
C LEU A 188 -4.32 -2.28 18.27
N VAL A 189 -3.53 -1.28 17.90
CA VAL A 189 -3.99 0.11 17.80
C VAL A 189 -5.06 0.27 16.71
N GLU A 190 -4.87 -0.37 15.56
CA GLU A 190 -5.86 -0.36 14.47
C GLU A 190 -7.18 -0.99 14.92
N ILE A 191 -7.14 -2.18 15.52
CA ILE A 191 -8.34 -2.85 16.05
C ILE A 191 -9.05 -1.98 17.10
N GLN A 192 -8.30 -1.35 18.01
CA GLN A 192 -8.85 -0.47 19.04
C GLN A 192 -9.48 0.82 18.48
N SER A 193 -9.04 1.26 17.30
CA SER A 193 -9.58 2.46 16.64
C SER A 193 -10.94 2.23 15.96
N ILE A 194 -11.36 0.97 15.78
CA ILE A 194 -12.60 0.62 15.08
C ILE A 194 -13.82 1.00 15.92
N ASP A 195 -14.66 1.88 15.36
CA ASP A 195 -15.98 2.18 15.91
C ASP A 195 -16.95 1.02 15.60
N LEU A 196 -17.00 0.05 16.52
CA LEU A 196 -17.86 -1.14 16.41
C LEU A 196 -19.34 -0.79 16.31
N ARG A 197 -19.76 0.34 16.89
CA ARG A 197 -21.15 0.81 16.83
C ARG A 197 -21.48 1.27 15.40
N LYS A 198 -20.64 2.12 14.81
CA LYS A 198 -20.79 2.53 13.39
C LYS A 198 -20.78 1.34 12.45
N LYS A 199 -19.87 0.37 12.66
CA LYS A 199 -19.78 -0.84 11.83
C LYS A 199 -20.98 -1.77 11.99
N ALA A 200 -21.50 -1.95 13.21
CA ALA A 200 -22.73 -2.70 13.44
C ALA A 200 -23.95 -2.06 12.74
N LEU A 201 -24.02 -0.72 12.73
CA LEU A 201 -25.08 -0.01 12.00
C LEU A 201 -24.96 -0.13 10.49
N SER A 202 -23.75 -0.04 9.93
CA SER A 202 -23.55 -0.20 8.48
C SER A 202 -23.97 -1.59 8.02
N ILE A 203 -23.67 -2.61 8.84
CA ILE A 203 -24.12 -3.99 8.63
C ILE A 203 -25.66 -4.11 8.63
N CYS A 204 -26.35 -3.37 9.50
CA CYS A 204 -27.82 -3.39 9.58
C CYS A 204 -28.51 -2.58 8.47
N SER A 205 -27.79 -1.70 7.76
CA SER A 205 -28.37 -0.74 6.83
C SER A 205 -28.88 -1.42 5.56
N SER A 206 -30.13 -1.14 5.18
CA SER A 206 -30.73 -1.61 3.92
C SER A 206 -30.27 -0.83 2.68
N ILE A 207 -29.44 0.20 2.86
CA ILE A 207 -29.01 1.12 1.81
C ILE A 207 -27.68 0.65 1.17
N THR A 208 -26.96 -0.29 1.78
CA THR A 208 -25.65 -0.77 1.29
C THR A 208 -25.75 -2.17 0.65
N SER A 209 -25.46 -2.22 -0.65
CA SER A 209 -25.41 -3.43 -1.49
C SER A 209 -23.98 -3.94 -1.71
N GLU A 210 -23.13 -3.90 -0.69
CA GLU A 210 -21.74 -4.36 -0.84
C GLU A 210 -21.59 -5.82 -0.38
N ASP A 211 -20.73 -6.55 -1.10
CA ASP A 211 -20.44 -7.97 -0.96
C ASP A 211 -20.42 -8.48 0.48
N ASN A 212 -21.18 -9.54 0.74
CA ASN A 212 -21.31 -10.16 2.06
C ASN A 212 -19.99 -10.75 2.62
N ASN A 213 -18.96 -10.95 1.78
CA ASN A 213 -17.75 -11.68 2.17
C ASN A 213 -16.87 -10.95 3.20
N TYR A 214 -16.95 -9.62 3.30
CA TYR A 214 -16.15 -8.82 4.24
C TYR A 214 -16.97 -8.18 5.37
N LYS A 215 -18.24 -8.57 5.49
CA LYS A 215 -19.22 -7.97 6.41
C LYS A 215 -18.70 -7.84 7.86
N TYR A 216 -17.96 -8.85 8.32
CA TYR A 216 -17.41 -8.88 9.68
C TYR A 216 -15.88 -8.81 9.73
N TYR A 217 -15.18 -8.58 8.62
CA TYR A 217 -13.71 -8.55 8.60
C TYR A 217 -13.16 -7.43 9.47
N ILE A 218 -12.26 -7.71 10.41
CA ILE A 218 -11.68 -6.72 11.33
C ILE A 218 -10.19 -6.57 11.11
N SER A 219 -9.48 -7.69 10.92
CA SER A 219 -8.02 -7.73 10.95
C SER A 219 -7.46 -8.84 10.06
N SER A 220 -6.25 -8.61 9.55
CA SER A 220 -5.51 -9.61 8.77
C SER A 220 -5.02 -10.81 9.61
N LEU A 221 -5.02 -10.69 10.95
CA LEU A 221 -4.80 -11.82 11.88
C LEU A 221 -5.86 -12.92 11.77
N GLU A 222 -7.01 -12.61 11.17
CA GLU A 222 -8.04 -13.61 10.88
C GLU A 222 -7.60 -14.55 9.75
N ASP A 223 -6.82 -14.04 8.80
CA ASP A 223 -6.41 -14.75 7.59
C ASP A 223 -5.20 -15.64 7.87
N SER A 224 -4.22 -15.15 8.63
CA SER A 224 -3.03 -15.93 9.01
C SER A 224 -2.36 -15.39 10.27
N GLU A 225 -2.18 -16.24 11.28
CA GLU A 225 -1.38 -15.90 12.46
C GLU A 225 0.12 -16.02 12.19
N ALA A 226 0.51 -16.89 11.24
CA ALA A 226 1.91 -17.18 10.93
C ALA A 226 2.66 -15.96 10.40
N VAL A 227 1.98 -15.08 9.65
CA VAL A 227 2.57 -13.84 9.11
C VAL A 227 2.88 -12.81 10.18
N PHE A 228 2.48 -13.05 11.45
CA PHE A 228 2.81 -12.22 12.61
C PHE A 228 3.85 -12.87 13.53
N LEU A 229 4.48 -13.96 13.11
CA LEU A 229 5.52 -14.67 13.88
C LEU A 229 6.92 -14.51 13.25
N PRO A 230 7.97 -14.38 14.09
CA PRO A 230 9.36 -14.34 13.63
C PRO A 230 9.84 -15.59 12.89
N ASP A 231 9.13 -16.71 13.02
CA ASP A 231 9.47 -17.97 12.31
C ASP A 231 8.91 -18.01 10.89
N CYS A 232 8.12 -17.01 10.49
CA CYS A 232 7.67 -16.89 9.10
C CYS A 232 8.87 -16.68 8.19
N ASP A 233 8.96 -17.51 7.15
CA ASP A 233 10.00 -17.46 6.16
C ASP A 233 9.45 -16.96 4.83
N TYR A 234 9.81 -15.73 4.48
CA TYR A 234 9.36 -15.11 3.23
C TYR A 234 10.25 -15.43 2.03
N SER A 235 11.36 -16.15 2.21
CA SER A 235 12.36 -16.35 1.16
C SER A 235 11.80 -16.99 -0.10
N ILE A 236 10.95 -18.01 0.04
CA ILE A 236 10.30 -18.68 -1.09
C ILE A 236 9.27 -17.75 -1.74
N SER A 237 8.40 -17.13 -0.94
CA SER A 237 7.38 -16.20 -1.43
C SER A 237 8.00 -15.04 -2.22
N VAL A 238 9.14 -14.52 -1.78
CA VAL A 238 9.91 -13.49 -2.49
C VAL A 238 10.47 -14.03 -3.82
N LYS A 239 11.18 -15.17 -3.79
CA LYS A 239 11.83 -15.74 -4.98
C LYS A 239 10.84 -16.12 -6.09
N PHE A 240 9.62 -16.49 -5.71
CA PHE A 240 8.55 -16.91 -6.63
C PHE A 240 7.42 -15.88 -6.78
N ALA A 241 7.57 -14.67 -6.24
CA ALA A 241 6.54 -13.62 -6.29
C ALA A 241 6.08 -13.31 -7.72
N LYS A 242 6.99 -13.31 -8.69
CA LYS A 242 6.67 -13.11 -10.12
C LYS A 242 5.69 -14.15 -10.65
N GLU A 243 5.90 -15.43 -10.32
CA GLU A 243 5.03 -16.51 -10.78
C GLU A 243 3.69 -16.51 -10.05
N MET A 244 3.68 -16.12 -8.77
CA MET A 244 2.45 -15.99 -7.99
C MET A 244 1.60 -14.81 -8.46
N ASN A 245 2.21 -13.66 -8.74
CA ASN A 245 1.50 -12.50 -9.28
C ASN A 245 0.90 -12.80 -10.66
N LYS A 246 1.65 -13.46 -11.56
CA LYS A 246 1.12 -13.93 -12.85
C LYS A 246 -0.01 -14.94 -12.71
N PHE A 247 -0.01 -15.75 -11.65
CA PHE A 247 -1.11 -16.65 -11.34
C PHE A 247 -2.35 -15.86 -10.89
N ILE A 248 -2.17 -14.91 -9.95
CA ILE A 248 -3.24 -14.03 -9.44
C ILE A 248 -3.87 -13.21 -10.57
N GLU A 249 -3.08 -12.68 -11.50
CA GLU A 249 -3.56 -11.89 -12.66
C GLU A 249 -4.52 -12.67 -13.59
N ARG A 250 -4.55 -14.01 -13.52
CA ARG A 250 -5.50 -14.82 -14.30
C ARG A 250 -6.92 -14.78 -13.76
N PHE A 251 -7.09 -14.34 -12.52
CA PHE A 251 -8.39 -14.22 -11.89
C PHE A 251 -8.91 -12.79 -12.09
N ASP A 252 -10.07 -12.66 -12.74
CA ASP A 252 -10.71 -11.38 -12.95
C ASP A 252 -11.21 -10.82 -11.62
N LYS A 253 -10.94 -9.53 -11.36
CA LYS A 253 -11.39 -8.83 -10.16
C LYS A 253 -12.91 -8.70 -10.08
N PHE A 254 -13.60 -8.67 -11.20
CA PHE A 254 -15.06 -8.51 -11.28
C PHE A 254 -15.83 -9.82 -11.17
N THR A 255 -15.15 -10.95 -11.39
CA THR A 255 -15.74 -12.30 -11.29
C THR A 255 -14.89 -13.21 -10.40
N PHE A 256 -14.25 -12.64 -9.37
CA PHE A 256 -13.34 -13.38 -8.50
C PHE A 256 -14.12 -14.43 -7.69
N ASP A 257 -13.76 -15.69 -7.88
CA ASP A 257 -14.26 -16.81 -7.08
C ASP A 257 -13.17 -17.24 -6.09
N GLU A 258 -13.43 -16.99 -4.81
CA GLU A 258 -12.48 -17.24 -3.72
C GLU A 258 -12.19 -18.74 -3.53
N GLU A 259 -13.19 -19.61 -3.69
CA GLU A 259 -13.02 -21.06 -3.53
C GLU A 259 -12.19 -21.62 -4.69
N ALA A 260 -12.54 -21.25 -5.92
CA ALA A 260 -11.79 -21.64 -7.11
C ALA A 260 -10.35 -21.13 -7.07
N PHE A 261 -10.13 -19.90 -6.58
CA PHE A 261 -8.79 -19.36 -6.38
C PHE A 261 -7.99 -20.16 -5.35
N LYS A 262 -8.57 -20.45 -4.18
CA LYS A 262 -7.89 -21.23 -3.12
C LYS A 262 -7.50 -22.62 -3.62
N GLU A 263 -8.40 -23.33 -4.28
CA GLU A 263 -8.11 -24.66 -4.83
C GLU A 263 -7.00 -24.62 -5.88
N ALA A 264 -7.09 -23.70 -6.84
CA ALA A 264 -6.09 -23.55 -7.89
C ALA A 264 -4.72 -23.10 -7.35
N SER A 265 -4.71 -22.24 -6.33
CA SER A 265 -3.49 -21.74 -5.69
C SER A 265 -2.73 -22.87 -5.00
N LEU A 266 -3.42 -23.71 -4.23
CA LEU A 266 -2.82 -24.85 -3.53
C LEU A 266 -2.23 -25.90 -4.49
N ALA A 267 -2.80 -26.01 -5.70
CA ALA A 267 -2.31 -26.89 -6.75
C ALA A 267 -1.21 -26.25 -7.62
N TYR A 268 -0.92 -24.94 -7.45
CA TYR A 268 0.02 -24.24 -8.30
C TYR A 268 1.48 -24.69 -8.01
N PRO A 269 2.27 -25.11 -9.02
CA PRO A 269 3.60 -25.67 -8.79
C PRO A 269 4.60 -24.76 -8.06
N TYR A 270 4.36 -23.44 -8.08
CA TYR A 270 5.20 -22.45 -7.42
C TYR A 270 4.59 -21.90 -6.12
N HIS A 271 3.61 -22.60 -5.54
CA HIS A 271 3.07 -22.27 -4.23
C HIS A 271 4.14 -22.48 -3.14
N SER A 272 4.22 -21.55 -2.17
CA SER A 272 5.28 -21.54 -1.15
C SER A 272 5.37 -22.85 -0.38
N ASN A 273 4.23 -23.35 0.13
CA ASN A 273 4.17 -24.60 0.91
C ASN A 273 4.79 -25.81 0.19
N ILE A 274 4.63 -25.93 -1.14
CA ILE A 274 5.18 -27.04 -1.91
C ILE A 274 6.72 -26.95 -1.92
N ILE A 275 7.23 -25.75 -2.20
CA ILE A 275 8.67 -25.51 -2.32
C ILE A 275 9.34 -25.56 -0.93
N GLU A 276 8.69 -25.05 0.11
CA GLU A 276 9.16 -25.14 1.50
C GLU A 276 9.28 -26.61 1.94
N SER A 277 8.30 -27.45 1.57
CA SER A 277 8.38 -28.89 1.82
C SER A 277 9.60 -29.52 1.15
N LEU A 278 9.85 -29.21 -0.13
CA LEU A 278 11.04 -29.68 -0.85
C LEU A 278 12.33 -29.24 -0.15
N ARG A 279 12.42 -27.96 0.21
CA ARG A 279 13.59 -27.38 0.88
C ARG A 279 13.88 -28.04 2.23
N ASN A 280 12.84 -28.33 3.01
CA ASN A 280 12.99 -28.90 4.34
C ASN A 280 13.28 -30.41 4.30
N ASN A 281 12.86 -31.11 3.25
CA ASN A 281 13.03 -32.57 3.13
C ASN A 281 14.33 -32.98 2.45
N SER A 282 14.78 -32.26 1.42
CA SER A 282 15.96 -32.62 0.64
C SER A 282 16.61 -31.42 -0.04
N VAL A 283 17.83 -31.09 0.41
CA VAL A 283 18.68 -30.06 -0.22
C VAL A 283 18.91 -30.35 -1.69
N VAL A 284 19.10 -31.63 -2.05
CA VAL A 284 19.38 -32.05 -3.43
C VAL A 284 18.17 -31.79 -4.32
N GLU A 285 16.98 -32.26 -3.91
CA GLU A 285 15.76 -32.10 -4.69
C GLU A 285 15.36 -30.63 -4.83
N TYR A 286 15.52 -29.86 -3.77
CA TYR A 286 15.29 -28.42 -3.79
C TYR A 286 16.25 -27.70 -4.75
N ARG A 287 17.56 -27.98 -4.68
CA ARG A 287 18.55 -27.42 -5.61
C ARG A 287 18.20 -27.77 -7.05
N ASP A 288 17.89 -29.04 -7.33
CA ASP A 288 17.53 -29.50 -8.67
C ASP A 288 16.23 -28.87 -9.18
N PHE A 289 15.25 -28.65 -8.30
CA PHE A 289 14.04 -27.89 -8.61
C PHE A 289 14.35 -26.44 -9.01
N LEU A 290 15.19 -25.74 -8.24
CA LEU A 290 15.60 -24.38 -8.57
C LEU A 290 16.33 -24.33 -9.92
N ALA A 291 17.26 -25.26 -10.16
CA ALA A 291 18.00 -25.34 -11.41
C ALA A 291 17.08 -25.51 -12.62
N ARG A 292 16.10 -26.43 -12.54
CA ARG A 292 15.09 -26.64 -13.59
C ARG A 292 14.25 -25.39 -13.82
N TYR A 293 13.73 -24.79 -12.76
CA TYR A 293 12.96 -23.55 -12.86
C TYR A 293 13.77 -22.44 -13.55
N ILE A 294 15.04 -22.28 -13.16
CA ILE A 294 15.93 -21.26 -13.71
C ILE A 294 16.15 -21.44 -15.21
N GLN A 295 16.32 -22.69 -15.64
CA GLN A 295 16.47 -23.05 -17.04
C GLN A 295 15.16 -22.88 -17.82
N GLU A 296 14.04 -23.41 -17.31
CA GLU A 296 12.72 -23.38 -17.97
C GLU A 296 12.22 -21.95 -18.18
N LYS A 297 12.55 -21.02 -17.28
CA LYS A 297 12.12 -19.62 -17.33
C LYS A 297 13.17 -18.68 -17.89
N SER A 298 14.32 -19.19 -18.32
CA SER A 298 15.44 -18.39 -18.85
C SER A 298 15.77 -17.17 -17.96
N ILE A 299 15.96 -17.40 -16.65
CA ILE A 299 16.03 -16.32 -15.66
C ILE A 299 17.18 -15.34 -15.96
N CYS A 300 18.33 -15.83 -16.42
CA CYS A 300 19.46 -14.99 -16.81
C CYS A 300 19.09 -14.00 -17.93
N ASP A 301 18.43 -14.50 -18.99
CA ASP A 301 18.02 -13.67 -20.13
C ASP A 301 16.95 -12.66 -19.70
N TYR A 302 15.99 -13.11 -18.88
CA TYR A 302 14.99 -12.22 -18.28
C TYR A 302 15.64 -11.07 -17.49
N ILE A 303 16.65 -11.36 -16.67
CA ILE A 303 17.36 -10.32 -15.90
C ILE A 303 18.04 -9.33 -16.85
N ILE A 304 18.77 -9.80 -17.87
CA ILE A 304 19.47 -8.92 -18.81
C ILE A 304 18.51 -8.03 -19.58
N GLU A 305 17.44 -8.60 -20.14
CA GLU A 305 16.44 -7.85 -20.90
C GLU A 305 15.80 -6.75 -20.04
N ASN A 306 15.37 -7.10 -18.82
CA ASN A 306 14.65 -6.16 -17.95
C ASN A 306 15.57 -5.15 -17.26
N VAL A 307 16.84 -5.46 -17.05
CA VAL A 307 17.83 -4.47 -16.63
C VAL A 307 18.11 -3.50 -17.78
N ASN A 308 18.28 -4.02 -19.00
CA ASN A 308 18.53 -3.21 -20.17
C ASN A 308 17.40 -2.21 -20.43
N ASN A 309 16.15 -2.61 -20.18
CA ASN A 309 14.94 -1.83 -20.46
C ASN A 309 14.43 -1.00 -19.27
N ASN A 310 15.25 -0.75 -18.24
CA ASN A 310 14.88 0.08 -17.09
C ASN A 310 15.93 1.16 -16.80
N HIS A 311 15.56 2.44 -16.90
CA HIS A 311 16.51 3.55 -16.77
C HIS A 311 17.25 3.60 -15.42
N VAL A 312 16.63 3.13 -14.33
CA VAL A 312 17.26 3.18 -12.99
C VAL A 312 18.39 2.16 -12.87
N ILE A 313 18.12 0.92 -13.29
CA ILE A 313 19.04 -0.20 -13.10
C ILE A 313 19.90 -0.52 -14.32
N ASN A 314 19.62 0.07 -15.49
CA ASN A 314 20.40 -0.11 -16.72
C ASN A 314 21.89 0.18 -16.52
N LYS A 315 22.24 1.16 -15.68
CA LYS A 315 23.64 1.48 -15.32
C LYS A 315 24.42 0.31 -14.70
N ARG A 316 23.74 -0.75 -14.24
CA ARG A 316 24.35 -1.97 -13.69
C ARG A 316 24.53 -3.09 -14.72
N LEU A 317 24.06 -2.89 -15.96
CA LEU A 317 23.97 -3.93 -16.98
C LEU A 317 25.30 -4.64 -17.21
N ASP A 318 26.40 -3.90 -17.34
CA ASP A 318 27.70 -4.50 -17.66
C ASP A 318 28.23 -5.39 -16.52
N VAL A 319 28.08 -4.93 -15.27
CA VAL A 319 28.49 -5.72 -14.10
C VAL A 319 27.60 -6.95 -13.94
N LEU A 320 26.30 -6.81 -14.17
CA LEU A 320 25.35 -7.93 -14.10
C LEU A 320 25.57 -8.95 -15.23
N LYS A 321 25.92 -8.52 -16.45
CA LYS A 321 26.34 -9.42 -17.54
C LYS A 321 27.52 -10.28 -17.10
N GLY A 322 28.58 -9.67 -16.59
CA GLY A 322 29.74 -10.41 -16.09
C GLY A 322 29.40 -11.34 -14.91
N ALA A 323 28.48 -10.95 -14.04
CA ALA A 323 27.99 -11.83 -12.98
C ALA A 323 27.27 -13.06 -13.56
N LEU A 324 26.35 -12.86 -14.49
CA LEU A 324 25.56 -13.93 -15.10
C LEU A 324 26.39 -14.86 -15.99
N GLU A 325 27.44 -14.35 -16.63
CA GLU A 325 28.43 -15.19 -17.34
C GLU A 325 29.13 -16.17 -16.38
N ASN A 326 29.52 -15.69 -15.19
CA ASN A 326 30.06 -16.56 -14.14
C ASN A 326 29.05 -17.61 -13.70
N TYR A 327 27.78 -17.22 -13.51
CA TYR A 327 26.72 -18.16 -13.18
C TYR A 327 26.54 -19.25 -14.24
N ASN A 328 26.40 -18.86 -15.51
CA ASN A 328 26.25 -19.78 -16.65
C ASN A 328 27.45 -20.70 -16.83
N SER A 329 28.65 -20.22 -16.49
CA SER A 329 29.90 -21.00 -16.48
C SER A 329 30.08 -21.87 -15.24
N LYS A 330 29.06 -21.97 -14.37
CA LYS A 330 29.06 -22.68 -13.08
C LYS A 330 30.11 -22.19 -12.08
N GLN A 331 30.61 -20.97 -12.26
CA GLN A 331 31.47 -20.27 -11.31
C GLN A 331 30.62 -19.61 -10.23
N TYR A 332 29.86 -20.43 -9.49
CA TYR A 332 28.83 -20.00 -8.55
C TYR A 332 29.37 -19.09 -7.44
N LEU A 333 30.56 -19.38 -6.90
CA LEU A 333 31.17 -18.55 -5.87
C LEU A 333 31.47 -17.13 -6.39
N SER A 334 32.01 -17.01 -7.60
CA SER A 334 32.27 -15.72 -8.25
C SER A 334 30.97 -14.95 -8.48
N PHE A 335 29.95 -15.64 -8.98
CA PHE A 335 28.62 -15.05 -9.19
C PHE A 335 28.04 -14.50 -7.89
N VAL A 336 27.97 -15.30 -6.81
CA VAL A 336 27.33 -14.90 -5.55
C VAL A 336 28.02 -13.67 -4.95
N ASN A 337 29.36 -13.62 -5.00
CA ASN A 337 30.12 -12.45 -4.53
C ASN A 337 29.75 -11.16 -5.27
N ILE A 338 29.58 -11.21 -6.59
CA ILE A 338 29.21 -10.04 -7.39
C ILE A 338 27.73 -9.71 -7.18
N ALA A 339 26.85 -10.72 -7.26
CA ALA A 339 25.40 -10.55 -7.20
C ALA A 339 24.93 -9.97 -5.87
N ALA A 340 25.47 -10.43 -4.74
CA ALA A 340 25.10 -9.91 -3.41
C ALA A 340 25.38 -8.40 -3.28
N ILE A 341 26.51 -7.93 -3.82
CA ILE A 341 26.87 -6.50 -3.84
C ILE A 341 25.94 -5.72 -4.78
N GLN A 342 25.61 -6.29 -5.94
CA GLN A 342 24.69 -5.64 -6.89
C GLN A 342 23.26 -5.54 -6.32
N ILE A 343 22.78 -6.54 -5.60
CA ILE A 343 21.49 -6.49 -4.87
C ILE A 343 21.49 -5.33 -3.87
N GLU A 344 22.54 -5.20 -3.03
CA GLU A 344 22.66 -4.08 -2.10
C GLU A 344 22.71 -2.72 -2.82
N GLY A 345 23.36 -2.68 -3.98
CA GLY A 345 23.39 -1.49 -4.85
C GLY A 345 22.03 -1.16 -5.46
N MET A 346 21.24 -2.15 -5.87
CA MET A 346 19.90 -1.95 -6.39
C MET A 346 18.96 -1.35 -5.32
N PHE A 347 19.10 -1.75 -4.05
CA PHE A 347 18.38 -1.07 -2.96
C PHE A 347 18.79 0.38 -2.78
N TYR A 348 20.07 0.71 -3.01
CA TYR A 348 20.51 2.11 -3.01
C TYR A 348 19.84 2.89 -4.14
N ASP A 349 19.77 2.32 -5.34
CA ASP A 349 19.11 2.97 -6.48
C ASP A 349 17.61 3.12 -6.25
N TYR A 350 16.97 2.12 -5.65
CA TYR A 350 15.56 2.18 -5.24
C TYR A 350 15.35 3.34 -4.25
N CYS A 351 16.16 3.43 -3.20
CA CYS A 351 16.08 4.53 -2.26
C CYS A 351 16.26 5.89 -2.94
N PHE A 352 17.25 6.02 -3.82
CA PHE A 352 17.53 7.27 -4.53
C PHE A 352 16.35 7.70 -5.39
N GLU A 353 15.77 6.75 -6.15
CA GLU A 353 14.61 7.00 -6.99
C GLU A 353 13.38 7.39 -6.16
N MET A 354 13.25 6.83 -4.96
CA MET A 354 12.21 7.18 -4.01
C MET A 354 12.56 8.44 -3.20
N ASP A 355 13.54 9.26 -3.59
CA ASP A 355 13.98 10.46 -2.86
C ASP A 355 14.31 10.19 -1.38
N ILE A 356 14.96 9.06 -1.11
CA ILE A 356 15.48 8.66 0.21
C ILE A 356 17.00 8.80 0.17
N GLN A 357 17.48 9.98 0.54
CA GLN A 357 18.90 10.28 0.53
C GLN A 357 19.53 10.19 1.94
N PRO A 358 20.71 9.58 2.08
CA PRO A 358 21.42 9.56 3.35
C PRO A 358 22.10 10.92 3.62
N LYS A 359 22.04 11.40 4.87
CA LYS A 359 22.86 12.55 5.31
C LYS A 359 24.36 12.22 5.32
N LYS A 360 24.72 10.95 5.54
CA LYS A 360 26.09 10.41 5.49
C LYS A 360 26.08 8.99 4.94
N LEU A 361 26.95 8.69 3.97
CA LEU A 361 26.98 7.39 3.29
C LEU A 361 27.28 6.22 4.24
N ASN A 362 28.20 6.41 5.19
CA ASN A 362 28.63 5.36 6.12
C ASN A 362 27.52 4.87 7.08
N SER A 363 26.43 5.64 7.23
CA SER A 363 25.25 5.24 8.00
C SER A 363 24.16 4.56 7.16
N PHE A 364 24.34 4.44 5.84
CA PHE A 364 23.33 3.92 4.93
C PHE A 364 23.55 2.44 4.63
N THR A 365 23.45 1.63 5.68
CA THR A 365 23.51 0.16 5.60
C THR A 365 22.31 -0.40 4.84
N ILE A 366 22.37 -1.68 4.45
CA ILE A 366 21.21 -2.37 3.83
C ILE A 366 19.95 -2.27 4.69
N ASN A 367 20.06 -2.45 6.01
CA ASN A 367 18.92 -2.36 6.92
C ASN A 367 18.36 -0.94 6.95
N THR A 368 19.23 0.07 7.08
CA THR A 368 18.78 1.48 7.08
C THR A 368 18.14 1.91 5.76
N LYS A 369 18.55 1.32 4.62
CA LYS A 369 17.88 1.52 3.32
C LYS A 369 16.48 0.92 3.34
N LEU A 370 16.37 -0.33 3.78
CA LEU A 370 15.11 -1.08 3.83
C LEU A 370 14.12 -0.46 4.81
N ASP A 371 14.55 -0.05 6.00
CA ASP A 371 13.71 0.61 7.01
C ASP A 371 13.07 1.87 6.41
N ARG A 372 13.90 2.76 5.83
CA ARG A 372 13.40 4.00 5.24
C ARG A 372 12.52 3.77 4.01
N LEU A 373 12.85 2.74 3.22
CA LEU A 373 12.04 2.37 2.07
C LEU A 373 10.66 1.90 2.55
N HIS A 374 10.62 1.03 3.55
CA HIS A 374 9.40 0.49 4.14
C HIS A 374 8.54 1.59 4.78
N ASP A 375 9.18 2.55 5.50
CA ASP A 375 8.51 3.72 6.07
C ASP A 375 7.85 4.60 5.00
N LYS A 376 8.53 4.82 3.86
CA LYS A 376 8.00 5.65 2.77
C LYS A 376 6.96 4.90 1.93
N GLN A 377 7.13 3.60 1.77
CA GLN A 377 6.28 2.72 1.00
C GLN A 377 6.38 1.30 1.54
N ALA A 378 5.25 0.69 1.89
CA ALA A 378 5.19 -0.74 2.18
C ALA A 378 5.90 -1.55 1.09
N PHE A 379 6.97 -2.25 1.50
CA PHE A 379 7.82 -3.10 0.67
C PHE A 379 7.61 -4.55 1.07
N ASN A 380 6.91 -5.31 0.24
CA ASN A 380 6.40 -6.65 0.55
C ASN A 380 7.48 -7.74 0.81
N ALA A 381 8.76 -7.44 0.56
CA ALA A 381 9.87 -8.35 0.83
C ALA A 381 10.80 -7.83 1.93
N TYR A 382 10.35 -6.84 2.70
CA TYR A 382 11.14 -6.19 3.74
C TYR A 382 11.72 -7.21 4.72
N GLU A 383 10.91 -8.10 5.25
CA GLU A 383 11.29 -9.07 6.28
C GLU A 383 12.41 -9.99 5.79
N TYR A 384 12.29 -10.50 4.56
CA TYR A 384 13.34 -11.34 3.96
C TYR A 384 14.65 -10.57 3.79
N PHE A 385 14.60 -9.38 3.19
CA PHE A 385 15.82 -8.62 2.89
C PHE A 385 16.46 -7.95 4.12
N ALA A 386 15.68 -7.69 5.17
CA ALA A 386 16.15 -7.06 6.41
C ALA A 386 16.71 -8.08 7.42
N PHE A 387 16.22 -9.32 7.40
CA PHE A 387 16.59 -10.32 8.41
C PHE A 387 17.35 -11.52 7.84
N ASP A 388 16.94 -12.06 6.69
CA ASP A 388 17.48 -13.33 6.18
C ASP A 388 18.59 -13.13 5.15
N PHE A 389 18.37 -12.26 4.16
CA PHE A 389 19.36 -11.94 3.11
C PHE A 389 20.72 -11.44 3.67
N PRO A 390 20.79 -10.62 4.74
CA PRO A 390 22.06 -10.16 5.27
C PRO A 390 22.94 -11.30 5.80
N LEU A 391 22.36 -12.41 6.23
CA LEU A 391 23.11 -13.61 6.64
C LEU A 391 23.82 -14.23 5.43
N ILE A 392 23.13 -14.34 4.29
CA ILE A 392 23.70 -14.81 3.02
C ILE A 392 24.82 -13.86 2.59
N ARG A 393 24.54 -12.55 2.53
CA ARG A 393 25.51 -11.53 2.14
C ARG A 393 26.76 -11.53 3.03
N ASN A 394 26.61 -11.67 4.35
CA ASN A 394 27.75 -11.70 5.28
C ASN A 394 28.63 -12.93 5.09
N LYS A 395 28.02 -14.12 4.92
CA LYS A 395 28.77 -15.35 4.61
C LYS A 395 29.63 -15.19 3.34
N VAL A 396 29.05 -14.57 2.33
CA VAL A 396 29.71 -14.28 1.05
C VAL A 396 30.86 -13.28 1.23
N ALA A 397 30.59 -12.13 1.84
CA ALA A 397 31.56 -11.05 2.03
C ALA A 397 32.78 -11.46 2.89
N HIS A 398 32.59 -12.38 3.84
CA HIS A 398 33.66 -12.87 4.71
C HIS A 398 34.35 -14.12 4.18
N GLY A 399 34.00 -14.59 2.97
CA GLY A 399 34.64 -15.76 2.34
C GLY A 399 34.34 -17.08 3.06
N LEU A 400 33.31 -17.14 3.90
CA LEU A 400 33.02 -18.33 4.70
C LEU A 400 32.53 -19.51 3.84
N LEU A 401 32.01 -19.23 2.65
CA LEU A 401 31.64 -20.24 1.64
C LEU A 401 32.83 -21.08 1.17
N THR A 402 34.09 -20.64 1.37
CA THR A 402 35.28 -21.41 0.97
C THR A 402 35.73 -22.43 2.02
N ASN A 403 35.20 -22.37 3.25
CA ASN A 403 35.73 -23.10 4.41
C ASN A 403 34.90 -24.34 4.77
N GLY A 404 34.62 -25.20 3.77
CA GLY A 404 34.08 -26.54 3.99
C GLY A 404 32.59 -26.74 3.71
N GLU A 405 31.90 -25.75 3.12
CA GLU A 405 30.57 -25.98 2.56
C GLU A 405 30.67 -26.94 1.35
N ALA A 406 29.74 -27.89 1.28
CA ALA A 406 29.67 -28.81 0.15
C ALA A 406 29.35 -28.02 -1.14
N ILE A 407 29.89 -28.46 -2.28
CA ILE A 407 29.65 -27.83 -3.61
C ILE A 407 28.15 -27.59 -3.86
N ILE A 408 27.31 -28.51 -3.39
CA ILE A 408 25.86 -28.43 -3.51
C ILE A 408 25.24 -27.23 -2.77
N GLU A 409 25.80 -26.82 -1.63
CA GLU A 409 25.33 -25.66 -0.88
C GLU A 409 25.68 -24.36 -1.59
N ILE A 410 26.89 -24.26 -2.15
CA ILE A 410 27.31 -23.09 -2.94
C ILE A 410 26.41 -22.93 -4.18
N GLU A 411 26.11 -24.02 -4.86
CA GLU A 411 25.21 -24.03 -6.01
C GLU A 411 23.77 -23.65 -5.62
N LYS A 412 23.25 -24.19 -4.52
CA LYS A 412 21.95 -23.80 -3.98
C LYS A 412 21.90 -22.30 -3.66
N ILE A 413 22.89 -21.77 -2.94
CA ILE A 413 22.98 -20.33 -2.61
C ILE A 413 23.06 -19.49 -3.88
N ALA A 414 23.76 -19.95 -4.92
CA ALA A 414 23.79 -19.25 -6.20
C ALA A 414 22.43 -19.23 -6.89
N HIS A 415 21.68 -20.33 -6.91
CA HIS A 415 20.31 -20.34 -7.41
C HIS A 415 19.42 -19.38 -6.61
N GLU A 416 19.49 -19.42 -5.28
CA GLU A 416 18.70 -18.53 -4.41
C GLU A 416 19.04 -17.06 -4.65
N THR A 417 20.32 -16.71 -4.74
CA THR A 417 20.79 -15.34 -5.00
C THR A 417 20.38 -14.84 -6.39
N LEU A 418 20.38 -15.72 -7.40
CA LEU A 418 19.89 -15.38 -8.73
C LEU A 418 18.38 -15.06 -8.71
N LEU A 419 17.62 -15.77 -7.89
CA LEU A 419 16.19 -15.52 -7.72
C LEU A 419 15.91 -14.25 -6.90
N ASP A 420 16.77 -13.90 -5.95
CA ASP A 420 16.71 -12.61 -5.24
C ASP A 420 16.97 -11.45 -6.20
N LEU A 421 17.95 -11.60 -7.10
CA LEU A 421 18.22 -10.64 -8.17
C LEU A 421 17.02 -10.54 -9.13
N GLN A 422 16.44 -11.68 -9.54
CA GLN A 422 15.23 -11.69 -10.36
C GLN A 422 14.10 -10.91 -9.68
N TYR A 423 13.87 -11.15 -8.39
CA TYR A 423 12.79 -10.49 -7.64
C TYR A 423 12.96 -8.97 -7.69
N LEU A 424 14.16 -8.45 -7.43
CA LEU A 424 14.38 -7.01 -7.50
C LEU A 424 14.17 -6.45 -8.91
N VAL A 425 14.68 -7.12 -9.94
CA VAL A 425 14.43 -6.73 -11.33
C VAL A 425 12.93 -6.70 -11.63
N TYR A 426 12.18 -7.70 -11.15
CA TYR A 426 10.72 -7.74 -11.26
C TYR A 426 10.03 -6.57 -10.53
N VAL A 427 10.49 -6.20 -9.33
CA VAL A 427 9.98 -5.02 -8.59
C VAL A 427 10.23 -3.73 -9.36
N PHE A 428 11.43 -3.53 -9.93
CA PHE A 428 11.74 -2.35 -10.76
C PHE A 428 10.85 -2.22 -12.00
N GLN A 429 10.35 -3.34 -12.52
CA GLN A 429 9.46 -3.38 -13.68
C GLN A 429 7.99 -3.16 -13.33
N THR A 430 7.54 -3.64 -12.17
CA THR A 430 6.10 -3.73 -11.86
C THR A 430 5.63 -2.73 -10.80
N ASN A 431 6.54 -2.16 -10.01
CA ASN A 431 6.17 -1.23 -8.96
C ASN A 431 5.75 0.14 -9.53
N LYS A 432 4.44 0.33 -9.69
CA LYS A 432 3.84 1.59 -10.17
C LYS A 432 4.00 2.79 -9.23
N LYS A 433 4.61 2.60 -8.05
CA LYS A 433 4.87 3.69 -7.10
C LYS A 433 6.19 4.42 -7.39
N PHE A 434 7.00 3.92 -8.32
CA PHE A 434 8.16 4.67 -8.78
C PHE A 434 7.73 6.01 -9.42
N PRO A 435 8.42 7.12 -9.12
CA PRO A 435 8.02 8.45 -9.58
C PRO A 435 7.87 8.58 -11.10
N TYR A 436 8.69 7.87 -11.88
CA TYR A 436 8.64 7.88 -13.35
C TYR A 436 7.46 7.10 -13.94
N SER A 437 6.83 6.16 -13.21
CA SER A 437 5.79 5.29 -13.79
C SER A 437 4.55 6.07 -14.24
N SER A 438 4.06 6.99 -13.42
CA SER A 438 2.88 7.82 -13.73
C SER A 438 3.11 8.77 -14.93
N PRO A 439 4.25 9.50 -15.01
CA PRO A 439 4.61 10.26 -16.21
C PRO A 439 4.68 9.44 -17.50
N LEU A 440 5.26 8.23 -17.47
CA LEU A 440 5.29 7.36 -18.65
C LEU A 440 3.88 6.90 -19.07
N GLU A 441 3.05 6.49 -18.10
CA GLU A 441 1.62 6.15 -18.35
C GLU A 441 0.86 7.36 -18.93
N PHE A 442 1.18 8.58 -18.47
CA PHE A 442 0.59 9.82 -18.99
C PHE A 442 0.95 10.09 -20.44
N ILE A 443 2.23 10.00 -20.82
CA ILE A 443 2.65 10.23 -22.21
C ILE A 443 1.93 9.26 -23.16
N GLU A 444 1.81 7.98 -22.77
CA GLU A 444 1.07 7.00 -23.57
C GLU A 444 -0.44 7.32 -23.64
N ALA A 445 -1.04 7.78 -22.53
CA ALA A 445 -2.44 8.23 -22.52
C ALA A 445 -2.66 9.49 -23.36
N TYR A 446 -1.70 10.41 -23.38
CA TYR A 446 -1.72 11.65 -24.16
C TYR A 446 -1.66 11.35 -25.66
N LYS A 447 -0.76 10.44 -26.07
CA LYS A 447 -0.65 9.93 -27.45
C LYS A 447 -1.95 9.31 -27.94
N ASN A 448 -2.61 8.54 -27.08
CA ASN A 448 -3.85 7.84 -27.39
C ASN A 448 -5.13 8.60 -26.97
N SER A 449 -5.02 9.89 -26.63
CA SER A 449 -6.14 10.72 -26.12
C SER A 449 -7.36 10.77 -27.05
N ASN A 450 -7.14 10.62 -28.35
CA ASN A 450 -8.20 10.63 -29.38
C ASN A 450 -9.08 9.37 -29.40
N ILE A 451 -8.67 8.28 -28.73
CA ILE A 451 -9.36 6.99 -28.77
C ILE A 451 -9.65 6.40 -27.38
N ASN A 452 -9.21 7.07 -26.30
CA ASN A 452 -9.47 6.65 -24.93
C ASN A 452 -10.62 7.46 -24.30
N GLY A 453 -10.82 7.32 -22.98
CA GLY A 453 -11.90 8.03 -22.25
C GLY A 453 -11.87 9.55 -22.41
N TYR A 454 -10.70 10.16 -22.67
CA TYR A 454 -10.58 11.60 -22.87
C TYR A 454 -11.29 12.06 -24.15
N ALA A 455 -11.35 11.24 -25.21
CA ALA A 455 -12.10 11.55 -26.42
C ALA A 455 -13.60 11.69 -26.15
N PHE A 456 -14.15 10.91 -25.21
CA PHE A 456 -15.54 11.01 -24.80
C PHE A 456 -15.78 12.29 -23.98
N HIS A 457 -14.93 12.58 -22.99
CA HIS A 457 -15.02 13.82 -22.21
C HIS A 457 -14.88 15.07 -23.07
N ALA A 458 -13.97 15.06 -24.04
CA ALA A 458 -13.75 16.14 -25.00
C ALA A 458 -14.99 16.42 -25.86
N LYS A 459 -15.66 15.35 -26.35
CA LYS A 459 -16.91 15.49 -27.10
C LYS A 459 -18.04 16.09 -26.27
N LEU A 460 -18.18 15.68 -25.01
CA LEU A 460 -19.20 16.22 -24.11
C LEU A 460 -18.98 17.70 -23.79
N ASN A 461 -17.71 18.10 -23.62
CA ASN A 461 -17.36 19.45 -23.21
C ASN A 461 -17.03 20.39 -24.38
N ASN A 462 -17.03 19.88 -25.62
CA ASN A 462 -16.57 20.58 -26.81
C ASN A 462 -15.13 21.14 -26.66
N THR A 463 -14.23 20.29 -26.20
CA THR A 463 -12.81 20.59 -25.91
C THR A 463 -11.86 19.66 -26.67
N ASP A 464 -10.56 19.90 -26.61
CA ASP A 464 -9.55 19.02 -27.21
C ASP A 464 -9.24 17.83 -26.25
N PRO A 465 -9.22 16.56 -26.74
CA PRO A 465 -8.86 15.41 -25.92
C PRO A 465 -7.47 15.51 -25.25
N LYS A 466 -6.50 16.15 -25.91
CA LYS A 466 -5.16 16.39 -25.35
C LYS A 466 -5.21 17.37 -24.18
N ASP A 467 -6.08 18.38 -24.23
CA ASP A 467 -6.25 19.33 -23.13
C ASP A 467 -6.92 18.67 -21.91
N GLU A 468 -7.96 17.86 -22.14
CA GLU A 468 -8.60 17.10 -21.06
C GLU A 468 -7.63 16.10 -20.41
N CYS A 469 -6.78 15.45 -21.22
CA CYS A 469 -5.75 14.55 -20.72
C CYS A 469 -4.68 15.27 -19.89
N LEU A 470 -4.16 16.40 -20.39
CA LEU A 470 -3.14 17.20 -19.71
C LEU A 470 -3.68 17.82 -18.41
N TYR A 471 -4.90 18.36 -18.44
CA TYR A 471 -5.59 18.88 -17.26
C TYR A 471 -5.81 17.78 -16.21
N SER A 472 -6.29 16.62 -16.64
CA SER A 472 -6.51 15.47 -15.77
C SER A 472 -5.20 15.01 -15.13
N HIS A 473 -4.09 14.95 -15.87
CA HIS A 473 -2.78 14.56 -15.33
C HIS A 473 -2.27 15.56 -14.29
N ILE A 474 -2.30 16.86 -14.59
CA ILE A 474 -1.85 17.91 -13.67
C ILE A 474 -2.67 17.86 -12.37
N LYS A 475 -4.01 17.73 -12.46
CA LYS A 475 -4.91 17.71 -11.30
C LYS A 475 -4.90 16.38 -10.52
N ARG A 476 -4.36 15.30 -11.07
CA ARG A 476 -4.61 13.94 -10.55
C ARG A 476 -4.08 13.74 -9.12
N TYR A 477 -4.98 13.82 -8.14
CA TYR A 477 -4.80 13.21 -6.82
C TYR A 477 -5.07 11.71 -6.94
N ARG A 478 -4.05 10.85 -6.88
CA ARG A 478 -4.30 9.41 -6.68
C ARG A 478 -4.47 9.18 -5.17
N TYR A 479 -5.69 8.87 -4.74
CA TYR A 479 -6.06 8.71 -3.34
C TYR A 479 -5.33 7.60 -2.55
N ASN A 480 -4.48 6.75 -3.15
CA ASN A 480 -3.87 5.59 -2.47
C ASN A 480 -2.42 5.28 -2.86
N ILE A 481 -1.74 6.20 -3.54
CA ILE A 481 -0.30 6.09 -3.87
C ILE A 481 0.28 7.44 -3.45
N THR A 482 1.23 7.43 -2.50
CA THR A 482 2.03 8.56 -1.98
C THR A 482 1.53 9.92 -2.48
N PRO A 483 0.89 10.77 -1.63
CA PRO A 483 0.11 11.93 -2.07
C PRO A 483 0.77 12.62 -3.26
N HIS A 484 0.27 12.31 -4.46
CA HIS A 484 0.85 12.81 -5.69
C HIS A 484 0.51 14.30 -5.75
N ASP A 485 1.46 15.12 -5.32
CA ASP A 485 1.40 16.57 -5.40
C ASP A 485 1.26 16.99 -6.87
N PRO A 486 0.20 17.73 -7.26
CA PRO A 486 0.07 18.32 -8.59
C PRO A 486 1.33 19.04 -9.08
N LEU A 487 2.10 19.62 -8.15
CA LEU A 487 3.38 20.24 -8.46
C LEU A 487 4.40 19.24 -9.00
N ASN A 488 4.43 18.01 -8.49
CA ASN A 488 5.32 16.97 -9.00
C ASN A 488 4.97 16.59 -10.44
N ASN A 489 3.68 16.46 -10.77
CA ASN A 489 3.26 16.17 -12.16
C ASN A 489 3.71 17.28 -13.11
N LEU A 490 3.61 18.54 -12.66
CA LEU A 490 4.10 19.69 -13.42
C LEU A 490 5.63 19.67 -13.58
N GLN A 491 6.36 19.32 -12.52
CA GLN A 491 7.83 19.19 -12.57
C GLN A 491 8.27 18.12 -13.56
N TRP A 492 7.58 16.97 -13.65
CA TRP A 492 7.88 15.95 -14.65
C TRP A 492 7.73 16.46 -16.09
N ILE A 493 6.89 17.46 -16.34
CA ILE A 493 6.72 18.09 -17.67
C ILE A 493 7.78 19.17 -17.95
N LEU A 494 8.09 19.99 -16.94
CA LEU A 494 8.88 21.21 -17.11
C LEU A 494 10.36 21.07 -16.73
N ASN A 495 10.70 20.26 -15.72
CA ASN A 495 12.05 20.20 -15.18
C ASN A 495 12.97 19.37 -16.11
N PRO A 496 14.03 19.96 -16.69
CA PRO A 496 14.93 19.25 -17.61
C PRO A 496 15.65 18.05 -16.99
N MET A 497 15.73 17.95 -15.66
CA MET A 497 16.31 16.80 -14.96
C MET A 497 15.64 15.47 -15.37
N TYR A 498 14.37 15.50 -15.78
CA TYR A 498 13.64 14.30 -16.19
C TYR A 498 13.76 13.98 -17.69
N ASP A 499 14.40 14.83 -18.50
CA ASP A 499 14.55 14.63 -19.94
C ASP A 499 15.30 13.32 -20.25
N ASP A 500 16.30 12.97 -19.43
CA ASP A 500 17.07 11.73 -19.55
C ASP A 500 16.18 10.48 -19.44
N VAL A 501 15.11 10.54 -18.64
CA VAL A 501 14.16 9.43 -18.49
C VAL A 501 13.36 9.26 -19.78
N TYR A 502 12.81 10.34 -20.33
CA TYR A 502 12.07 10.29 -21.59
C TYR A 502 12.95 9.90 -22.77
N GLN A 503 14.22 10.32 -22.77
CA GLN A 503 15.21 9.91 -23.76
C GLN A 503 15.50 8.41 -23.68
N PHE A 504 15.66 7.87 -22.47
CA PHE A 504 15.88 6.45 -22.27
C PHE A 504 14.75 5.59 -22.86
N TYR A 505 13.50 6.02 -22.67
CA TYR A 505 12.32 5.31 -23.20
C TYR A 505 11.94 5.70 -24.64
N GLU A 506 12.77 6.47 -25.33
CA GLU A 506 12.56 6.90 -26.73
C GLU A 506 11.25 7.67 -26.97
N ILE A 507 10.79 8.44 -25.98
CA ILE A 507 9.53 9.23 -26.03
C ILE A 507 9.75 10.73 -25.83
N SER A 508 10.97 11.24 -26.07
CA SER A 508 11.30 12.66 -25.92
C SER A 508 10.45 13.57 -26.80
N LYS A 509 10.05 13.10 -27.99
CA LYS A 509 9.23 13.89 -28.92
C LYS A 509 7.83 14.11 -28.36
N GLU A 510 7.17 13.05 -27.91
CA GLU A 510 5.86 13.12 -27.28
C GLU A 510 5.89 13.97 -26.02
N HIS A 511 6.95 13.84 -25.22
CA HIS A 511 7.17 14.70 -24.06
C HIS A 511 7.27 16.19 -24.45
N GLU A 512 8.07 16.53 -25.46
CA GLU A 512 8.18 17.89 -25.97
C GLU A 512 6.85 18.44 -26.49
N GLU A 513 6.03 17.61 -27.16
CA GLU A 513 4.67 17.96 -27.56
C GLU A 513 3.79 18.32 -26.35
N THR A 514 3.85 17.54 -25.26
CA THR A 514 3.09 17.85 -24.03
C THR A 514 3.53 19.16 -23.40
N ARG A 515 4.84 19.41 -23.33
CA ARG A 515 5.43 20.65 -22.81
C ARG A 515 5.01 21.85 -23.65
N ASN A 516 5.07 21.74 -24.97
CA ASN A 516 4.64 22.79 -25.89
C ASN A 516 3.13 23.07 -25.78
N ARG A 517 2.30 22.04 -25.61
CA ARG A 517 0.86 22.22 -25.40
C ARG A 517 0.56 22.90 -24.07
N LEU A 518 1.22 22.49 -22.98
CA LEU A 518 1.11 23.11 -21.66
C LEU A 518 1.41 24.62 -21.72
N LEU A 519 2.41 25.00 -22.51
CA LEU A 519 2.88 26.38 -22.67
C LEU A 519 2.18 27.12 -23.82
N SER A 520 1.05 26.61 -24.31
CA SER A 520 0.29 27.24 -25.39
C SER A 520 -0.80 28.19 -24.88
N CYS A 521 -1.07 29.26 -25.63
CA CYS A 521 -2.16 30.17 -25.31
C CYS A 521 -3.55 29.50 -25.30
N ASP A 522 -3.73 28.42 -26.05
CA ASP A 522 -4.96 27.65 -26.12
C ASP A 522 -5.20 26.87 -24.82
N PHE A 523 -4.17 26.18 -24.32
CA PHE A 523 -4.30 25.40 -23.09
C PHE A 523 -4.52 26.30 -21.86
N ILE A 524 -3.83 27.45 -21.80
CA ILE A 524 -4.07 28.43 -20.73
C ILE A 524 -5.50 28.98 -20.78
N GLN A 525 -6.04 29.21 -21.98
CA GLN A 525 -7.44 29.59 -22.13
C GLN A 525 -8.38 28.49 -21.67
N PHE A 526 -8.11 27.23 -22.04
CA PHE A 526 -8.87 26.06 -21.61
C PHE A 526 -8.93 25.93 -20.08
N ILE A 527 -7.81 26.14 -19.37
CA ILE A 527 -7.79 26.16 -17.90
C ILE A 527 -8.67 27.30 -17.38
N GLY A 528 -8.54 28.50 -17.95
CA GLY A 528 -9.38 29.64 -17.59
C GLY A 528 -10.87 29.38 -17.74
N ASP A 529 -11.27 28.72 -18.83
CA ASP A 529 -12.67 28.36 -19.08
C ASP A 529 -13.17 27.31 -18.08
N LYS A 530 -12.34 26.34 -17.68
CA LYS A 530 -12.66 25.36 -16.62
C LYS A 530 -12.81 26.05 -15.26
N ILE A 531 -11.87 26.91 -14.88
CA ILE A 531 -11.91 27.67 -13.62
C ILE A 531 -13.16 28.56 -13.55
N ASN A 532 -13.50 29.25 -14.64
CA ASN A 532 -14.66 30.13 -14.69
C ASN A 532 -16.01 29.40 -14.65
N LYS A 533 -16.09 28.14 -15.09
CA LYS A 533 -17.31 27.32 -14.98
C LYS A 533 -17.70 27.03 -13.53
N TYR A 534 -16.78 27.13 -12.57
CA TYR A 534 -17.07 26.90 -11.16
C TYR A 534 -17.75 28.08 -10.47
N LEU A 535 -17.89 29.25 -11.11
CA LEU A 535 -18.59 30.43 -10.56
C LEU A 535 -20.12 30.22 -10.58
N PRO A 536 -20.82 29.94 -9.45
CA PRO A 536 -22.26 29.85 -9.48
C PRO A 536 -22.89 31.26 -9.53
N PRO A 537 -24.01 31.42 -10.23
CA PRO A 537 -24.89 32.56 -10.01
C PRO A 537 -25.63 32.35 -8.68
N ARG A 538 -25.09 32.89 -7.58
CA ARG A 538 -25.71 33.05 -6.24
C ARG A 538 -26.30 31.80 -5.57
N GLY A 539 -25.65 31.35 -4.49
CA GLY A 539 -26.24 30.49 -3.44
C GLY A 539 -25.23 29.49 -2.88
N LEU A 540 -24.85 29.67 -1.61
CA LEU A 540 -23.78 28.90 -0.93
C LEU A 540 -24.27 27.50 -0.49
N SER A 541 -23.43 26.48 -0.63
CA SER A 541 -23.63 25.14 -0.05
C SER A 541 -22.28 24.48 0.28
N SER A 542 -22.28 23.35 1.01
CA SER A 542 -21.06 22.62 1.43
C SER A 542 -20.16 22.10 0.28
N HIS A 543 -20.52 22.33 -0.99
CA HIS A 543 -19.66 22.14 -2.17
C HIS A 543 -18.62 23.26 -2.38
N ASP A 544 -18.65 24.33 -1.57
CA ASP A 544 -17.79 25.52 -1.78
C ASP A 544 -16.35 25.36 -1.26
N GLU A 545 -16.09 24.49 -0.27
CA GLU A 545 -14.72 24.25 0.25
C GLU A 545 -13.84 23.51 -0.77
N GLU A 546 -14.36 22.46 -1.42
CA GLU A 546 -13.63 21.71 -2.45
C GLU A 546 -13.27 22.58 -3.67
N ILE A 547 -14.14 23.55 -4.01
CA ILE A 547 -13.88 24.50 -5.10
C ILE A 547 -12.75 25.46 -4.71
N VAL A 548 -12.75 25.97 -3.48
CA VAL A 548 -11.67 26.85 -2.99
C VAL A 548 -10.34 26.12 -2.99
N ASP A 549 -10.30 24.88 -2.52
CA ASP A 549 -9.09 24.03 -2.51
C ASP A 549 -8.56 23.79 -3.95
N GLU A 550 -9.46 23.57 -4.91
CA GLU A 550 -9.10 23.43 -6.33
C GLU A 550 -8.50 24.73 -6.90
N LEU A 551 -9.10 25.88 -6.61
CA LEU A 551 -8.59 27.18 -7.05
C LEU A 551 -7.22 27.48 -6.43
N GLU A 552 -7.04 27.21 -5.14
CA GLU A 552 -5.77 27.39 -4.44
C GLU A 552 -4.67 26.50 -5.05
N THR A 553 -5.00 25.26 -5.39
CA THR A 553 -4.10 24.35 -6.10
C THR A 553 -3.65 24.94 -7.44
N TRP A 554 -4.57 25.47 -8.25
CA TRP A 554 -4.22 26.09 -9.53
C TRP A 554 -3.34 27.34 -9.36
N VAL A 555 -3.57 28.17 -8.34
CA VAL A 555 -2.68 29.31 -8.04
C VAL A 555 -1.26 28.84 -7.77
N GLN A 556 -1.11 27.76 -6.99
CA GLN A 556 0.19 27.15 -6.69
C GLN A 556 0.87 26.60 -7.96
N LEU A 557 0.12 26.01 -8.88
CA LEU A 557 0.64 25.43 -10.13
C LEU A 557 1.01 26.48 -11.18
N LEU A 558 0.26 27.59 -11.27
CA LEU A 558 0.53 28.65 -12.24
C LEU A 558 1.85 29.38 -11.96
N GLN A 559 2.27 29.45 -10.69
CA GLN A 559 3.51 30.13 -10.31
C GLN A 559 4.78 29.49 -10.90
N PRO A 560 5.02 28.17 -10.78
CA PRO A 560 6.10 27.47 -11.49
C PRO A 560 6.04 27.63 -13.01
N ILE A 561 4.84 27.64 -13.62
CA ILE A 561 4.69 27.87 -15.07
C ILE A 561 5.21 29.27 -15.44
N ILE A 562 4.89 30.30 -14.66
CA ILE A 562 5.39 31.67 -14.88
C ILE A 562 6.91 31.72 -14.79
N CYS A 563 7.48 31.10 -13.75
CA CYS A 563 8.94 31.04 -13.57
C CYS A 563 9.61 30.35 -14.77
N TYR A 564 9.13 29.17 -15.13
CA TYR A 564 9.64 28.43 -16.28
C TYR A 564 9.57 29.24 -17.58
N CYS A 565 8.43 29.89 -17.85
CA CYS A 565 8.27 30.72 -19.04
C CYS A 565 9.28 31.88 -19.10
N ARG A 566 9.56 32.51 -17.96
CA ARG A 566 10.53 33.62 -17.86
C ARG A 566 11.95 33.13 -18.10
N ASP A 567 12.33 32.03 -17.46
CA ASP A 567 13.68 31.49 -17.52
C ASP A 567 14.02 30.91 -18.91
N ASN A 568 13.01 30.41 -19.63
CA ASN A 568 13.17 29.78 -20.95
C ASN A 568 12.75 30.67 -22.13
N ASN A 569 12.56 31.99 -21.91
CA ASN A 569 12.18 32.96 -22.96
C ASN A 569 10.93 32.56 -23.77
N ILE A 570 9.94 31.93 -23.13
CA ILE A 570 8.66 31.59 -23.76
C ILE A 570 7.91 32.88 -24.12
N SER A 571 7.02 32.81 -25.13
CA SER A 571 6.28 33.96 -25.66
C SER A 571 5.71 34.87 -24.56
N LYS A 572 5.95 36.19 -24.70
CA LYS A 572 5.42 37.22 -23.79
C LYS A 572 3.90 37.18 -23.68
N GLU A 573 3.23 36.72 -24.73
CA GLU A 573 1.77 36.56 -24.74
C GLU A 573 1.30 35.45 -23.78
N VAL A 574 1.99 34.30 -23.78
CA VAL A 574 1.72 33.19 -22.86
C VAL A 574 1.94 33.65 -21.42
N ILE A 575 3.07 34.28 -21.13
CA ILE A 575 3.38 34.82 -19.79
C ILE A 575 2.27 35.75 -19.31
N LYS A 576 1.82 36.67 -20.16
CA LYS A 576 0.74 37.60 -19.82
C LYS A 576 -0.55 36.86 -19.51
N LYS A 577 -0.95 35.88 -20.33
CA LYS A 577 -2.17 35.07 -20.09
C LYS A 577 -2.09 34.29 -18.79
N VAL A 578 -0.95 33.65 -18.48
CA VAL A 578 -0.78 32.87 -17.24
C VAL A 578 -0.85 33.78 -16.00
N ILE A 579 -0.22 34.96 -16.05
CA ILE A 579 -0.32 35.95 -14.96
C ILE A 579 -1.76 36.42 -14.77
N SER A 580 -2.45 36.81 -15.85
CA SER A 580 -3.85 37.23 -15.77
C SER A 580 -4.77 36.14 -15.26
N LEU A 581 -4.52 34.87 -15.63
CA LEU A 581 -5.27 33.74 -15.10
C LEU A 581 -5.03 33.58 -13.59
N LYS A 582 -3.77 33.63 -13.14
CA LYS A 582 -3.44 33.55 -11.70
C LYS A 582 -4.12 34.65 -10.89
N GLU A 583 -4.06 35.90 -11.35
CA GLU A 583 -4.72 37.04 -10.72
C GLU A 583 -6.25 36.85 -10.67
N LEU A 584 -6.86 36.35 -11.74
CA LEU A 584 -8.28 36.04 -11.78
C LEU A 584 -8.65 34.95 -10.76
N THR A 585 -7.87 33.87 -10.68
CA THR A 585 -8.08 32.77 -9.73
C THR A 585 -7.95 33.25 -8.28
N GLU A 586 -6.95 34.08 -7.96
CA GLU A 586 -6.77 34.69 -6.63
C GLU A 586 -7.95 35.60 -6.23
N ASN A 587 -8.45 36.40 -7.17
CA ASN A 587 -9.64 37.22 -6.96
C ASN A 587 -10.87 36.35 -6.70
N ASN A 588 -11.06 35.28 -7.45
CA ASN A 588 -12.17 34.34 -7.25
C ASN A 588 -12.13 33.74 -5.84
N ILE A 589 -10.97 33.24 -5.39
CA ILE A 589 -10.80 32.70 -4.02
C ILE A 589 -11.20 33.74 -2.97
N THR A 590 -10.77 35.00 -3.16
CA THR A 590 -11.10 36.09 -2.24
C THR A 590 -12.61 36.33 -2.19
N CYS A 591 -13.29 36.33 -3.33
CA CYS A 591 -14.75 36.45 -3.40
C CYS A 591 -15.47 35.28 -2.68
N TYR A 592 -15.03 34.04 -2.88
CA TYR A 592 -15.59 32.87 -2.18
C TYR A 592 -15.41 32.98 -0.67
N LYS A 593 -14.19 33.29 -0.19
CA LYS A 593 -13.92 33.45 1.25
C LYS A 593 -14.72 34.60 1.87
N GLN A 594 -14.92 35.70 1.15
CA GLN A 594 -15.76 36.82 1.61
C GLN A 594 -17.25 36.49 1.64
N SER A 595 -17.72 35.52 0.84
CA SER A 595 -19.12 35.08 0.85
C SER A 595 -19.43 34.00 1.91
N ILE A 596 -18.40 33.38 2.48
CA ILE A 596 -18.52 32.37 3.55
C ILE A 596 -18.64 33.02 4.96
N TYR A 597 -18.30 34.30 5.08
CA TYR A 597 -18.51 35.15 6.27
C TYR A 597 -19.67 36.12 6.05
#